data_AF-A0A958HFI3-F1
#
_entry.id   AF-A0A958HFI3-F1
#
_cell.length_a   1.000
_cell.length_b   1.000
_cell.length_c   1.000
_cell.angle_alpha   90.00
_cell.angle_beta   90.00
_cell.angle_gamma   90.00
#
_symmetry.space_group_name_H-M   'P 1'
#
loop_
_entity.id
_entity.type
_entity.pdbx_description
1 polymer ?
#
loop_
_entity_poly.entity_id
_entity_poly.type
_entity_poly.pdbx_seq_one_letter_code
_entity_poly.pdbx_strand_id
1 'polypeptide(L)'
;MILSTVAAVAAYPRLGRRVLVPWAASLLADLDHVPPYIARNGVASPATMWRFFRSDRGDEHQHLLHRWPVILVGLAMAPLTPFLGLVAAGLAFHRILDDLHGLLKTPWRRLHWRMSAQGRLHARLHRRDGHACRVCGAMGQRLELHHLTPERT
;
A
#
# COMPACT_ATOMS: atom_id res chain seq x y z
N MET A 1 0.03 9.99 -4.14
CA MET A 1 -0.20 11.46 -4.19
C MET A 1 1.01 12.38 -4.25
N ILE A 2 1.73 12.67 -3.15
CA ILE A 2 2.79 13.71 -3.13
C ILE A 2 3.85 13.46 -4.23
N LEU A 3 4.29 12.21 -4.38
CA LEU A 3 5.29 11.83 -5.38
C LEU A 3 4.83 12.05 -6.82
N SER A 4 3.56 11.77 -7.15
CA SER A 4 3.00 12.04 -8.48
C SER A 4 2.95 13.53 -8.80
N THR A 5 2.64 14.38 -7.82
CA THR A 5 2.67 15.83 -7.99
C THR A 5 4.10 16.35 -8.16
N VAL A 6 5.05 15.87 -7.36
CA VAL A 6 6.48 16.23 -7.50
C VAL A 6 7.02 15.82 -8.86
N ALA A 7 6.71 14.60 -9.32
CA ALA A 7 7.11 14.11 -10.64
C ALA A 7 6.51 14.99 -11.77
N ALA A 8 5.25 15.40 -11.63
CA ALA A 8 4.60 16.28 -12.60
C ALA A 8 5.27 17.66 -12.67
N VAL A 9 5.57 18.27 -11.52
CA VAL A 9 6.28 19.55 -11.44
C VAL A 9 7.68 19.44 -12.06
N ALA A 10 8.42 18.38 -11.75
CA ALA A 10 9.75 18.15 -12.29
C ALA A 10 9.76 17.91 -13.82
N ALA A 11 8.71 17.27 -14.36
CA ALA A 11 8.58 17.01 -15.79
C ALA A 11 7.99 18.18 -16.58
N TYR A 12 7.35 19.16 -15.91
CA TYR A 12 6.69 20.31 -16.55
C TYR A 12 7.59 21.10 -17.51
N PRO A 13 8.88 21.42 -17.21
CA PRO A 13 9.72 22.18 -18.13
C PRO A 13 9.93 21.51 -19.49
N ARG A 14 9.87 20.17 -19.55
CA ARG A 14 10.08 19.40 -20.78
C ARG A 14 8.77 19.06 -21.49
N LEU A 15 7.73 18.71 -20.73
CA LEU A 15 6.47 18.21 -21.27
C LEU A 15 5.37 19.30 -21.36
N GLY A 16 5.58 20.45 -20.72
CA GLY A 16 4.60 21.51 -20.59
C GLY A 16 3.29 21.01 -20.01
N ARG A 17 2.16 21.51 -20.54
CA ARG A 17 0.81 21.11 -20.12
C ARG A 17 0.48 19.63 -20.33
N ARG A 18 1.25 18.90 -21.17
CA ARG A 18 1.00 17.47 -21.40
C ARG A 18 1.17 16.64 -20.14
N VAL A 19 1.93 17.14 -19.15
CA VAL A 19 2.12 16.46 -17.85
C VAL A 19 0.84 16.37 -17.03
N LEU A 20 -0.16 17.21 -17.31
CA LEU A 20 -1.44 17.18 -16.59
C LEU A 20 -2.19 15.87 -16.82
N VAL A 21 -2.03 15.24 -17.99
CA VAL A 21 -2.69 13.97 -18.32
C VAL A 21 -2.17 12.81 -17.46
N PRO A 22 -0.86 12.47 -17.44
CA PRO A 22 -0.37 11.41 -16.57
C PRO A 22 -0.54 11.74 -15.08
N TRP A 23 -0.46 13.02 -14.69
CA TRP A 23 -0.74 13.44 -13.32
C TRP A 23 -2.20 13.16 -12.92
N ALA A 24 -3.17 13.57 -13.75
CA ALA A 24 -4.59 13.31 -13.52
C ALA A 24 -4.91 11.80 -13.58
N ALA A 25 -4.29 11.04 -14.49
CA ALA A 25 -4.44 9.60 -14.55
C ALA A 25 -3.92 8.92 -13.26
N SER A 26 -2.79 9.36 -12.72
CA SER A 26 -2.29 8.89 -11.43
C SER A 26 -3.23 9.23 -10.27
N LEU A 27 -3.91 10.38 -10.29
CA LEU A 27 -4.95 10.75 -9.33
C LEU A 27 -6.19 9.86 -9.44
N LEU A 28 -6.60 9.54 -10.67
CA LEU A 28 -7.75 8.67 -10.92
C LEU A 28 -7.49 7.23 -10.49
N ALA A 29 -6.25 6.75 -10.59
CA ALA A 29 -5.85 5.47 -10.02
C ALA A 29 -6.15 5.44 -8.51
N ASP A 30 -5.71 6.46 -7.77
CA ASP A 30 -6.04 6.65 -6.35
C ASP A 30 -7.55 6.76 -6.06
N LEU A 31 -8.45 6.86 -7.04
CA LEU A 31 -9.89 6.93 -6.83
C LEU A 31 -10.64 5.66 -7.25
N ASP A 32 -9.97 4.69 -7.86
CA ASP A 32 -10.61 3.49 -8.42
C ASP A 32 -11.17 2.53 -7.36
N HIS A 33 -10.76 2.73 -6.11
CA HIS A 33 -11.28 2.04 -4.94
C HIS A 33 -12.57 2.64 -4.37
N VAL A 34 -12.93 3.87 -4.76
CA VAL A 34 -14.13 4.56 -4.26
C VAL A 34 -15.42 3.88 -4.73
N PRO A 35 -15.61 3.54 -6.02
CA PRO A 35 -16.86 2.92 -6.46
C PRO A 35 -17.13 1.55 -5.79
N PRO A 36 -16.17 0.61 -5.70
CA PRO A 36 -16.39 -0.65 -4.98
C PRO A 36 -16.68 -0.44 -3.48
N TYR A 37 -16.06 0.55 -2.84
CA TYR A 37 -16.34 0.90 -1.45
C TYR A 37 -17.78 1.38 -1.27
N ILE A 38 -18.24 2.31 -2.11
CA ILE A 38 -19.62 2.83 -2.08
C ILE A 38 -20.61 1.69 -2.32
N ALA A 39 -20.35 0.82 -3.29
CA ALA A 39 -21.21 -0.32 -3.59
C ALA A 39 -21.37 -1.28 -2.40
N ARG A 40 -20.33 -1.47 -1.59
CA ARG A 40 -20.36 -2.38 -0.42
C ARG A 40 -20.95 -1.75 0.83
N ASN A 41 -20.65 -0.48 1.07
CA ASN A 41 -20.96 0.18 2.34
C ASN A 41 -22.17 1.11 2.25
N GLY A 42 -22.69 1.39 1.04
CA GLY A 42 -23.84 2.27 0.80
C GLY A 42 -23.60 3.74 1.15
N VAL A 43 -22.38 4.14 1.52
CA VAL A 43 -22.07 5.46 2.07
C VAL A 43 -21.01 6.16 1.24
N ALA A 44 -21.30 7.40 0.84
CA ALA A 44 -20.40 8.28 0.07
C ALA A 44 -19.72 9.37 0.94
N SER A 45 -19.65 9.21 2.26
CA SER A 45 -18.96 10.18 3.14
C SER A 45 -17.44 10.15 2.92
N PRO A 46 -16.81 11.27 2.50
CA PRO A 46 -15.37 11.33 2.28
C PRO A 46 -14.56 11.04 3.56
N ALA A 47 -15.06 11.47 4.72
CA ALA A 47 -14.40 11.25 6.00
C ALA A 47 -14.41 9.76 6.41
N THR A 48 -15.45 9.01 6.05
CA THR A 48 -15.53 7.58 6.32
C THR A 48 -14.66 6.78 5.34
N MET A 49 -14.68 7.16 4.05
CA MET A 49 -13.78 6.61 3.03
C MET A 49 -12.32 6.78 3.41
N TRP A 50 -11.92 8.00 3.78
CA TRP A 50 -10.55 8.30 4.21
C TRP A 50 -10.10 7.44 5.41
N ARG A 51 -10.96 7.29 6.42
CA ARG A 51 -10.68 6.43 7.59
C ARG A 51 -10.55 4.96 7.19
N PHE A 52 -11.40 4.49 6.27
CA PHE A 52 -11.35 3.13 5.76
C PHE A 52 -10.03 2.85 5.02
N PHE A 53 -9.65 3.68 4.05
CA PHE A 53 -8.40 3.48 3.28
C PHE A 53 -7.14 3.65 4.14
N ARG A 54 -7.19 4.48 5.18
CA ARG A 54 -6.08 4.60 6.15
C ARG A 54 -5.91 3.37 7.05
N SER A 55 -6.94 2.54 7.20
CA SER A 55 -6.93 1.41 8.15
C SER A 55 -6.23 0.14 7.63
N ASP A 56 -5.60 0.19 6.45
CA ASP A 56 -4.92 -0.95 5.79
C ASP A 56 -5.84 -2.14 5.47
N ARG A 57 -7.16 -2.02 5.68
CA ARG A 57 -8.18 -3.02 5.33
C ARG A 57 -8.67 -2.93 3.88
N GLY A 58 -8.14 -1.99 3.10
CA GLY A 58 -8.56 -1.72 1.73
C GLY A 58 -7.92 -2.62 0.66
N ASP A 59 -6.89 -3.40 1.00
CA ASP A 59 -5.96 -4.00 0.03
C ASP A 59 -6.44 -5.28 -0.68
N GLU A 60 -7.63 -5.81 -0.38
CA GLU A 60 -8.01 -7.15 -0.89
C GLU A 60 -8.45 -7.19 -2.36
N HIS A 61 -8.62 -6.05 -3.05
CA HIS A 61 -9.19 -6.04 -4.40
C HIS A 61 -8.27 -5.36 -5.42
N GLN A 62 -7.73 -6.15 -6.36
CA GLN A 62 -6.97 -5.61 -7.49
C GLN A 62 -7.91 -4.93 -8.50
N HIS A 63 -7.92 -3.60 -8.44
CA HIS A 63 -8.74 -2.74 -9.29
C HIS A 63 -8.29 -2.72 -10.75
N LEU A 64 -9.21 -2.43 -11.67
CA LEU A 64 -9.00 -2.53 -13.12
C LEU A 64 -7.88 -1.62 -13.64
N LEU A 65 -7.79 -0.38 -13.15
CA LEU A 65 -6.80 0.60 -13.62
C LEU A 65 -5.37 0.30 -13.16
N HIS A 66 -5.23 -0.50 -12.11
CA HIS A 66 -3.95 -0.97 -11.58
C HIS A 66 -3.42 -2.24 -12.27
N ARG A 67 -4.19 -2.83 -13.20
CA ARG A 67 -3.79 -4.07 -13.87
C ARG A 67 -2.72 -3.79 -14.92
N TRP A 68 -1.54 -4.38 -14.72
CA TRP A 68 -0.43 -4.32 -15.68
C TRP A 68 -0.85 -4.60 -17.13
N PRO A 69 -1.68 -5.62 -17.44
CA PRO A 69 -2.16 -5.82 -18.81
C PRO A 69 -2.86 -4.60 -19.43
N VAL A 70 -3.71 -3.89 -18.67
CA VAL A 70 -4.42 -2.70 -19.15
C VAL A 70 -3.44 -1.56 -19.42
N ILE A 71 -2.51 -1.34 -18.49
CA ILE A 71 -1.45 -0.33 -18.60
C ILE A 71 -0.57 -0.59 -19.82
N LEU A 72 -0.12 -1.84 -20.01
CA LEU A 72 0.76 -2.23 -21.11
C LEU A 72 0.07 -2.09 -22.47
N VAL A 73 -1.22 -2.47 -22.58
CA VAL A 73 -2.00 -2.25 -23.80
C VAL A 73 -2.11 -0.74 -24.09
N GLY A 74 -2.41 0.08 -23.10
CA GLY A 74 -2.47 1.54 -23.27
C GLY A 74 -1.14 2.15 -23.73
N LEU A 75 -0.01 1.68 -23.20
CA LEU A 75 1.33 2.08 -23.64
C LEU A 75 1.63 1.61 -25.07
N ALA A 76 1.28 0.37 -25.42
CA ALA A 76 1.47 -0.16 -26.78
C ALA A 76 0.67 0.62 -27.82
N MET A 77 -0.48 1.19 -27.44
CA MET A 77 -1.33 2.03 -28.29
C MET A 77 -0.83 3.48 -28.42
N ALA A 78 0.24 3.88 -27.74
CA ALA A 78 0.76 5.25 -27.76
C ALA A 78 1.08 5.80 -29.18
N PRO A 79 1.64 5.02 -30.13
CA PRO A 79 1.90 5.53 -31.48
C PRO A 79 0.63 5.89 -32.26
N LEU A 80 -0.46 5.17 -32.00
CA LEU A 80 -1.75 5.38 -32.64
C LEU A 80 -2.56 6.46 -31.91
N THR A 81 -2.42 6.50 -30.59
CA THR A 81 -3.22 7.34 -29.69
C THR A 81 -2.33 7.92 -28.59
N PRO A 82 -1.57 9.01 -28.86
CA PRO A 82 -0.63 9.57 -27.90
C PRO A 82 -1.27 9.94 -26.56
N PHE A 83 -2.54 10.34 -26.58
CA PHE A 83 -3.32 10.61 -25.37
C PHE A 83 -3.46 9.36 -24.48
N LEU A 84 -3.82 8.19 -25.04
CA LEU A 84 -3.91 6.96 -24.28
C LEU A 84 -2.54 6.53 -23.74
N GLY A 85 -1.48 6.75 -24.51
CA GLY A 85 -0.11 6.55 -24.04
C GLY A 85 0.24 7.40 -22.81
N LEU A 86 -0.18 8.67 -22.78
CA LEU A 86 0.02 9.56 -21.63
C LEU A 86 -0.81 9.12 -20.41
N VAL A 87 -2.05 8.70 -20.61
CA VAL A 87 -2.90 8.14 -19.53
C VAL A 87 -2.23 6.90 -18.96
N ALA A 88 -1.84 5.96 -19.83
CA ALA A 88 -1.20 4.72 -19.43
C ALA A 88 0.15 4.95 -18.73
N ALA A 89 0.93 5.94 -19.16
CA ALA A 89 2.16 6.33 -18.47
C ALA A 89 1.90 6.85 -17.04
N GLY A 90 0.83 7.62 -16.84
CA GLY A 90 0.40 8.07 -15.51
C GLY A 90 0.02 6.90 -14.60
N LEU A 91 -0.77 5.95 -15.12
CA LEU A 91 -1.15 4.73 -14.41
C LEU A 91 0.06 3.85 -14.09
N ALA A 92 0.97 3.67 -15.05
CA ALA A 92 2.21 2.91 -14.87
C ALA A 92 3.07 3.51 -13.75
N PHE A 93 3.26 4.83 -13.79
CA PHE A 93 4.04 5.53 -12.76
C PHE A 93 3.42 5.34 -11.37
N HIS A 94 2.10 5.51 -11.26
CA HIS A 94 1.39 5.28 -10.01
C HIS A 94 1.58 3.84 -9.49
N ARG A 95 1.37 2.84 -10.35
CA ARG A 95 1.51 1.43 -10.01
C ARG A 95 2.92 1.08 -9.54
N ILE A 96 3.95 1.64 -10.18
CA ILE A 96 5.35 1.46 -9.77
C ILE A 96 5.58 2.04 -8.37
N LEU A 97 4.99 3.20 -8.06
CA LEU A 97 5.09 3.79 -6.72
C LEU A 97 4.44 2.91 -5.67
N ASP A 98 3.29 2.30 -5.97
CA ASP A 98 2.62 1.37 -5.05
C ASP A 98 3.44 0.09 -4.83
N ASP A 99 3.97 -0.50 -5.91
CA ASP A 99 4.81 -1.69 -5.83
C ASP A 99 6.09 -1.39 -5.02
N LEU A 100 6.73 -0.25 -5.27
CA LEU A 100 7.89 0.20 -4.49
C LEU A 100 7.51 0.47 -3.03
N HIS A 101 6.37 1.11 -2.78
CA HIS A 101 5.88 1.34 -1.43
C HIS A 101 5.65 0.01 -0.70
N GLY A 102 5.03 -0.98 -1.35
CA GLY A 102 4.83 -2.32 -0.82
C GLY A 102 6.14 -3.03 -0.48
N LEU A 103 7.10 -3.00 -1.41
CA LEU A 103 8.44 -3.58 -1.24
C LEU A 103 9.20 -2.94 -0.07
N LEU A 104 9.06 -1.63 0.13
CA LEU A 104 9.69 -0.91 1.24
C LEU A 104 8.91 -1.07 2.55
N LYS A 105 7.58 -1.16 2.52
CA LYS A 105 6.74 -1.25 3.72
C LYS A 105 7.08 -2.48 4.56
N THR A 106 7.40 -3.62 3.96
CA THR A 106 7.74 -4.85 4.69
C THR A 106 9.02 -4.76 5.52
N PRO A 107 10.20 -4.38 4.98
CA PRO A 107 11.41 -4.19 5.77
C PRO A 107 11.26 -3.07 6.80
N TRP A 108 10.62 -1.95 6.44
CA TRP A 108 10.39 -0.84 7.37
C TRP A 108 9.47 -1.22 8.53
N ARG A 109 8.37 -1.95 8.28
CA ARG A 109 7.52 -2.49 9.35
C ARG A 109 8.27 -3.44 10.27
N ARG A 110 9.09 -4.33 9.72
CA ARG A 110 9.92 -5.23 10.53
C ARG A 110 10.91 -4.47 11.39
N LEU A 111 11.58 -3.46 10.83
CA LEU A 111 12.51 -2.61 11.57
C LEU A 111 11.79 -1.83 12.66
N HIS A 112 10.69 -1.15 12.33
CA HIS A 112 9.90 -0.37 13.29
C HIS A 112 9.34 -1.26 14.41
N TRP A 113 8.83 -2.44 14.06
CA TRP A 113 8.36 -3.41 15.06
C TRP A 113 9.50 -3.85 15.98
N ARG A 114 10.69 -4.19 15.45
CA ARG A 114 11.88 -4.53 16.26
C ARG A 114 12.29 -3.40 17.21
N MET A 115 12.14 -2.14 16.76
CA MET A 115 12.44 -0.95 17.56
C MET A 115 11.28 -0.52 18.47
N SER A 116 10.09 -1.13 18.38
CA SER A 116 8.97 -0.80 19.25
C SER A 116 9.16 -1.38 20.66
N ALA A 117 8.48 -0.81 21.66
CA ALA A 117 8.51 -1.36 23.02
C ALA A 117 8.03 -2.82 23.07
N GLN A 118 7.01 -3.15 22.26
CA GLN A 118 6.48 -4.50 22.14
C GLN A 118 7.48 -5.47 21.50
N GLY A 119 8.13 -5.08 20.41
CA GLY A 119 9.17 -5.92 19.78
C GLY A 119 10.37 -6.14 20.71
N ARG A 120 10.79 -5.11 21.46
CA ARG A 120 11.82 -5.25 22.49
C ARG A 120 11.40 -6.17 23.64
N LEU A 121 10.14 -6.09 24.08
CA LEU A 121 9.59 -7.01 25.08
C LEU A 121 9.59 -8.45 24.55
N HIS A 122 9.14 -8.67 23.31
CA HIS A 122 9.15 -9.98 22.67
C HIS A 122 10.55 -10.56 22.58
N ALA A 123 11.53 -9.78 22.13
CA ALA A 123 12.93 -10.20 22.08
C ALA A 123 13.54 -10.46 23.47
N ARG A 124 13.08 -9.79 24.52
CA ARG A 124 13.52 -10.06 25.91
C ARG A 124 12.93 -11.36 26.44
N LEU A 125 11.65 -11.61 26.20
CA LEU A 125 10.97 -12.84 26.64
C LEU A 125 11.54 -14.08 25.94
N HIS A 126 11.75 -14.01 24.62
CA HIS A 126 12.42 -15.07 23.87
C HIS A 126 13.81 -15.42 24.42
N ARG A 127 14.62 -14.41 24.73
CA ARG A 127 15.96 -14.61 25.32
C ARG A 127 15.89 -15.19 26.73
N ARG A 128 14.94 -14.73 27.55
CA ARG A 128 14.73 -15.23 28.91
C ARG A 128 14.37 -16.72 28.91
N ASP A 129 13.55 -17.14 27.96
CA ASP A 129 13.03 -18.52 27.90
C ASP A 129 13.86 -19.42 26.95
N GLY A 130 15.05 -18.98 26.53
CA GLY A 130 15.94 -19.78 25.67
C GLY A 130 15.32 -20.18 24.33
N HIS A 131 14.37 -19.39 23.82
CA HIS A 131 13.56 -19.72 22.64
C HIS A 131 12.76 -21.04 22.76
N ALA A 132 12.43 -21.46 23.98
CA ALA A 132 11.55 -22.59 24.25
C ALA A 132 10.14 -22.14 24.65
N CYS A 133 9.12 -22.89 24.20
CA CYS A 133 7.75 -22.70 24.63
C CYS A 133 7.60 -23.05 26.12
N ARG A 134 7.01 -22.15 26.92
CA ARG A 134 6.75 -22.38 28.34
C ARG A 134 5.71 -23.48 28.63
N VAL A 135 4.82 -23.75 27.68
CA VAL A 135 3.71 -24.72 27.86
C VAL A 135 4.15 -26.13 27.49
N CYS A 136 4.81 -26.30 26.34
CA CYS A 136 5.15 -27.62 25.80
C CYS A 136 6.65 -27.89 25.65
N GLY A 137 7.53 -26.91 25.95
CA GLY A 137 8.98 -27.06 25.83
C GLY A 137 9.53 -27.05 24.40
N ALA A 138 8.68 -26.96 23.37
CA ALA A 138 9.13 -26.94 21.97
C ALA A 138 10.05 -25.75 21.68
N MET A 139 11.18 -26.00 21.00
CA MET A 139 12.12 -24.97 20.56
C MET A 139 11.76 -24.44 19.18
N GLY A 140 11.85 -23.12 18.95
CA GLY A 140 11.68 -22.58 17.60
C GLY A 140 11.51 -21.06 17.49
N GLN A 141 11.69 -20.55 16.26
CA GLN A 141 11.65 -19.10 15.95
C GLN A 141 10.24 -18.50 15.88
N ARG A 142 9.19 -19.32 15.92
CA ARG A 142 7.78 -18.88 15.91
C ARG A 142 7.09 -19.15 17.24
N LEU A 143 7.54 -18.50 18.32
CA LEU A 143 6.74 -18.43 19.54
C LEU A 143 5.88 -17.18 19.51
N GLU A 144 4.58 -17.37 19.57
CA GLU A 144 3.60 -16.30 19.74
C GLU A 144 3.52 -15.90 21.21
N LEU A 145 3.41 -14.59 21.44
CA LEU A 145 3.19 -14.06 22.79
C LEU A 145 1.69 -14.02 23.08
N HIS A 146 1.30 -14.70 24.15
CA HIS A 146 -0.03 -14.57 24.70
C HIS A 146 0.03 -13.71 25.96
N HIS A 147 -0.81 -12.67 26.02
CA HIS A 147 -1.04 -11.95 27.26
C HIS A 147 -1.91 -12.83 28.15
N LEU A 148 -1.34 -13.35 29.23
CA LEU A 148 -2.13 -13.94 30.30
C LEU A 148 -2.84 -12.79 31.02
N THR A 149 -4.09 -12.52 30.66
CA THR A 149 -4.96 -11.74 31.53
C THR A 149 -5.15 -12.55 32.80
N PRO A 150 -4.80 -12.01 33.99
CA PRO A 150 -5.10 -12.72 35.23
C PRO A 150 -6.62 -12.94 35.28
N GLU A 151 -7.03 -14.20 35.43
CA GLU A 151 -8.40 -14.50 35.82
C GLU A 151 -8.65 -13.73 37.12
N ARG A 152 -9.66 -12.85 37.11
CA ARG A 152 -10.10 -12.17 38.33
C ARG A 152 -10.70 -13.25 39.23
N THR A 153 -9.88 -13.83 40.11
CA THR A 153 -10.31 -14.65 41.24
C THR A 153 -10.90 -13.78 42.33
#